data_AF-A0A919D1D6-F1
#
_entry.id   AF-A0A919D1D6-F1
#
_cell.length_a   1.000
_cell.length_b   1.000
_cell.length_c   1.000
_cell.angle_alpha   90.00
_cell.angle_beta   90.00
_cell.angle_gamma   90.00
#
_symmetry.space_group_name_H-M   'P 1'
#
loop_
_entity.id
_entity.type
_entity.pdbx_description
1 polymer ?
#
loop_
_entity_poly.entity_id
_entity_poly.type
_entity_poly.pdbx_seq_one_letter_code
_entity_poly.pdbx_strand_id
1 'polypeptide(L)'
;MPTSPASRTTPAVAPVLRRGDHGPQVAELQLRLWQLDLYDGRVDGVYTRTVEDAVRSYQLARGIGDDTLGVYGAATRASLESETSEP
;
A
#
# COMPACT_ATOMS: atom_id res chain seq x y z
N MET A 1 -28.66 25.10 -2.99
CA MET A 1 -28.22 24.02 -3.90
C MET A 1 -27.42 23.01 -3.08
N PRO A 2 -27.51 21.70 -3.37
CA PRO A 2 -27.45 20.64 -2.37
C PRO A 2 -26.09 20.54 -1.66
N THR A 3 -26.15 20.40 -0.34
CA THR A 3 -25.07 20.01 0.56
C THR A 3 -24.56 18.62 0.18
N SER A 4 -23.27 18.51 -0.18
CA SER A 4 -22.64 17.20 -0.28
C SER A 4 -22.45 16.63 1.14
N PRO A 5 -22.89 15.38 1.39
CA PRO A 5 -22.90 14.82 2.73
C PRO A 5 -21.48 14.49 3.17
N ALA A 6 -21.24 14.62 4.47
CA ALA A 6 -20.07 14.12 5.16
C ALA A 6 -19.72 12.69 4.71
N SER A 7 -18.50 12.48 4.23
CA SER A 7 -17.90 11.14 4.15
C SER A 7 -17.57 10.66 5.56
N ARG A 8 -18.60 10.28 6.32
CA ARG A 8 -18.41 9.34 7.43
C ARG A 8 -18.29 7.97 6.78
N THR A 9 -17.07 7.51 6.57
CA THR A 9 -16.82 6.11 6.28
C THR A 9 -16.11 5.55 7.50
N THR A 10 -16.85 4.70 8.22
CA THR A 10 -16.44 3.54 9.04
C THR A 10 -14.94 3.23 9.12
N PRO A 11 -14.43 2.58 10.20
CA PRO A 11 -13.12 1.95 10.17
C PRO A 11 -13.13 0.89 9.06
N ALA A 12 -12.85 1.33 7.85
CA ALA A 12 -12.94 0.57 6.64
C ALA A 12 -11.72 -0.31 6.67
N VAL A 13 -11.95 -1.62 6.75
CA VAL A 13 -10.93 -2.63 6.48
C VAL A 13 -10.15 -2.15 5.26
N ALA A 14 -8.91 -1.72 5.48
CA ALA A 14 -8.20 -0.97 4.47
C ALA A 14 -8.10 -1.86 3.20
N PRO A 15 -8.41 -1.32 2.02
CA PRO A 15 -8.59 -2.13 0.82
C PRO A 15 -7.29 -2.86 0.48
N VAL A 16 -7.41 -4.08 -0.02
CA VAL A 16 -6.29 -4.85 -0.57
C VAL A 16 -5.89 -4.20 -1.88
N LEU A 17 -4.62 -3.79 -2.03
CA LEU A 17 -4.11 -3.14 -3.24
C LEU A 17 -3.32 -4.13 -4.09
N ARG A 18 -3.50 -4.07 -5.41
CA ARG A 18 -2.81 -4.91 -6.39
C ARG A 18 -2.53 -4.13 -7.66
N ARG A 19 -1.72 -4.72 -8.55
CA ARG A 19 -1.40 -4.10 -9.83
C ARG A 19 -2.64 -3.64 -10.60
N GLY A 20 -2.63 -2.37 -11.02
CA GLY A 20 -3.75 -1.70 -11.67
C GLY A 20 -4.60 -0.83 -10.75
N ASP A 21 -4.52 -1.02 -9.43
CA ASP A 21 -5.15 -0.10 -8.47
C ASP A 21 -4.46 1.26 -8.46
N HIS A 22 -5.24 2.28 -8.12
CA HIS A 22 -4.79 3.66 -8.04
C HIS A 22 -5.55 4.40 -6.94
N GLY A 23 -4.91 5.41 -6.35
CA GLY A 23 -5.49 6.23 -5.30
C GLY A 23 -4.51 6.57 -4.18
N PRO A 24 -4.99 7.30 -3.15
CA PRO A 24 -4.14 7.78 -2.06
C PRO A 24 -3.51 6.62 -1.26
N GLN A 25 -4.20 5.48 -1.13
CA GLN A 25 -3.67 4.31 -0.42
C GLN A 25 -2.46 3.69 -1.15
N VAL A 26 -2.39 3.81 -2.48
CA VAL A 26 -1.24 3.36 -3.25
C VAL A 26 -0.07 4.34 -3.10
N ALA A 27 -0.35 5.64 -3.05
CA ALA A 27 0.69 6.65 -2.81
C ALA A 27 1.30 6.45 -1.41
N GLU A 28 0.45 6.17 -0.42
CA GLU A 28 0.88 5.80 0.93
C GLU A 28 1.81 4.57 0.92
N LEU A 29 1.41 3.50 0.24
CA LEU A 29 2.23 2.31 0.06
C LEU A 29 3.59 2.65 -0.59
N GLN A 30 3.59 3.45 -1.65
CA GLN A 30 4.81 3.85 -2.35
C GLN A 30 5.75 4.65 -1.44
N LEU A 31 5.23 5.58 -0.63
CA LEU A 31 6.00 6.36 0.34
C LEU A 31 6.66 5.45 1.38
N ARG A 32 5.91 4.48 1.91
CA ARG A 32 6.43 3.52 2.88
C ARG A 32 7.51 2.61 2.29
N LEU A 33 7.29 2.09 1.09
CA LEU A 33 8.31 1.31 0.39
C LEU A 33 9.57 2.15 0.09
N TRP A 34 9.39 3.44 -0.20
CA TRP A 34 10.50 4.39 -0.40
C TRP A 34 11.29 4.62 0.90
N GLN A 35 10.61 4.75 2.05
CA GLN A 35 11.27 4.84 3.37
C GLN A 35 12.16 3.61 3.69
N LEU A 36 11.79 2.44 3.17
CA LEU A 36 12.55 1.20 3.34
C LEU A 36 13.61 0.96 2.26
N ASP A 37 13.83 1.93 1.35
CA ASP A 37 14.72 1.80 0.19
C ASP A 37 14.34 0.64 -0.76
N LEU A 38 13.07 0.20 -0.71
CA LEU A 38 12.53 -0.89 -1.54
C LEU A 38 11.85 -0.38 -2.81
N TYR A 39 11.61 0.92 -2.90
CA TYR A 39 11.00 1.57 -4.05
C TYR A 39 11.70 2.90 -4.32
N ASP A 40 12.32 3.06 -5.48
CA ASP A 40 12.96 4.30 -5.94
C ASP A 40 12.11 5.08 -6.96
N GLY A 41 10.93 4.56 -7.29
CA GLY A 41 10.04 5.15 -8.28
C GLY A 41 9.26 6.37 -7.76
N ARG A 42 8.45 6.94 -8.64
CA ARG A 42 7.61 8.09 -8.30
C ARG A 42 6.38 7.67 -7.49
N VAL A 43 6.02 8.49 -6.50
CA VAL A 43 4.80 8.34 -5.70
C VAL A 43 3.62 9.02 -6.42
N ASP A 44 3.08 8.38 -7.45
CA ASP A 44 1.91 8.87 -8.20
C ASP A 44 0.58 8.28 -7.71
N GLY A 45 0.62 7.38 -6.74
CA GLY A 45 -0.56 6.62 -6.31
C GLY A 45 -1.08 5.64 -7.35
N VAL A 46 -0.18 5.06 -8.16
CA VAL A 46 -0.51 4.05 -9.18
C VAL A 46 0.25 2.78 -8.91
N TYR A 47 -0.47 1.66 -8.80
CA TYR A 47 0.12 0.37 -8.47
C TYR A 47 0.66 -0.26 -9.75
N THR A 48 1.85 0.17 -10.13
CA THR A 48 2.56 -0.33 -11.31
C THR A 48 3.24 -1.66 -11.03
N ARG A 49 3.85 -2.25 -12.06
CA ARG A 49 4.68 -3.45 -11.90
C ARG A 49 5.86 -3.21 -10.95
N THR A 50 6.44 -2.01 -10.93
CA THR A 50 7.53 -1.66 -10.02
C THR A 50 7.09 -1.69 -8.56
N VAL A 51 5.88 -1.20 -8.27
CA VAL A 51 5.29 -1.29 -6.92
C VAL A 51 5.02 -2.74 -6.54
N GLU A 52 4.52 -3.55 -7.47
CA GLU A 52 4.32 -5.00 -7.25
C GLU A 52 5.63 -5.71 -6.90
N ASP A 53 6.71 -5.45 -7.64
CA ASP A 53 8.04 -6.01 -7.39
C ASP A 53 8.62 -5.55 -6.03
N ALA A 54 8.41 -4.29 -5.65
CA ALA A 54 8.81 -3.77 -4.36
C ALA A 54 8.04 -4.46 -3.21
N VAL A 55 6.72 -4.65 -3.35
CA VAL A 55 5.90 -5.36 -2.37
C VAL A 55 6.29 -6.83 -2.28
N ARG A 56 6.58 -7.50 -3.41
CA ARG A 56 7.10 -8.87 -3.41
C ARG A 56 8.41 -8.97 -2.66
N SER A 57 9.35 -8.07 -2.95
CA SER A 57 10.65 -8.03 -2.30
C SER A 57 10.50 -7.84 -0.79
N TYR A 58 9.60 -6.93 -0.38
CA TYR A 58 9.26 -6.72 1.03
C TYR A 58 8.70 -8.00 1.69
N GLN A 59 7.68 -8.61 1.08
CA GLN A 59 7.04 -9.82 1.59
C GLN A 59 8.03 -10.97 1.72
N LEU A 60 8.89 -11.18 0.72
CA LEU A 60 9.93 -12.21 0.77
C LEU A 60 10.97 -11.91 1.85
N ALA A 61 11.41 -10.66 1.99
CA ALA A 61 12.36 -10.25 3.00
C ALA A 61 11.83 -10.38 4.44
N ARG A 62 10.51 -10.27 4.63
CA ARG A 62 9.84 -10.42 5.94
C ARG A 62 9.18 -11.78 6.16
N GLY A 63 9.23 -12.67 5.17
CA GLY A 63 8.60 -13.99 5.25
C GLY A 63 7.07 -13.94 5.30
N ILE A 64 6.45 -12.92 4.70
CA ILE A 64 5.00 -12.75 4.65
C ILE A 64 4.44 -13.63 3.53
N GLY A 65 4.00 -14.84 3.89
CA GLY A 65 3.35 -15.80 2.98
C GLY A 65 1.83 -15.88 3.12
N ASP A 66 1.25 -15.13 4.05
CA ASP A 66 -0.21 -15.09 4.30
C ASP A 66 -0.95 -14.33 3.18
N ASP A 67 -0.23 -13.42 2.51
CA ASP A 67 -0.74 -12.64 1.39
C ASP A 67 -0.23 -13.19 0.04
N THR A 68 -0.91 -12.83 -1.04
CA THR A 68 -0.44 -13.16 -2.39
C THR A 68 0.78 -12.30 -2.72
N LEU A 69 1.82 -12.91 -3.31
CA LEU A 69 3.05 -12.21 -3.66
C LEU A 69 2.80 -11.04 -4.62
N GLY A 70 3.09 -9.82 -4.16
CA GLY A 70 2.86 -8.56 -4.90
C GLY A 70 1.47 -7.97 -4.68
N VAL A 71 0.73 -8.47 -3.70
CA VAL A 71 -0.54 -7.90 -3.26
C VAL A 71 -0.35 -7.29 -1.88
N TYR A 72 -0.81 -6.05 -1.70
CA TYR A 72 -0.75 -5.35 -0.43
C TYR A 72 -2.06 -5.50 0.32
N GLY A 73 -2.27 -6.67 0.93
CA GLY A 73 -3.38 -6.92 1.84
C GLY A 73 -2.99 -6.72 3.31
N ALA A 74 -3.81 -7.25 4.22
CA ALA A 74 -3.80 -6.89 5.63
C ALA A 74 -2.49 -7.26 6.36
N ALA A 75 -1.95 -8.45 6.12
CA ALA A 75 -0.70 -8.90 6.76
C ALA A 75 0.49 -8.06 6.30
N THR A 76 0.61 -7.85 4.98
CA THR A 76 1.65 -7.01 4.39
C THR A 76 1.54 -5.58 4.87
N ARG A 77 0.32 -5.04 4.92
CA ARG A 77 0.03 -3.71 5.46
C ARG A 77 0.49 -3.60 6.89
N ALA A 78 -0.03 -4.40 7.79
CA ALA A 78 0.30 -4.33 9.22
C ALA A 78 1.81 -4.40 9.48
N SER A 79 2.52 -5.26 8.73
CA SER A 79 3.98 -5.32 8.82
C SER A 79 4.64 -4.04 8.31
N LEU A 80 4.24 -3.53 7.13
CA LEU A 80 4.83 -2.33 6.54
C LEU A 80 4.59 -1.09 7.42
N GLU A 81 3.35 -0.85 7.89
CA GLU A 81 3.05 0.29 8.77
C GLU A 81 3.67 0.15 10.17
N SER A 82 4.04 -1.07 10.61
CA SER A 82 4.78 -1.24 11.86
C SER A 82 6.26 -0.93 11.73
N GLU A 83 6.84 -1.00 10.52
CA GLU A 83 8.25 -0.73 10.28
C GLU A 83 8.52 0.68 9.74
N THR A 84 7.55 1.27 9.05
CA THR A 84 7.64 2.63 8.53
C THR A 84 6.91 3.60 9.42
N SER A 85 7.41 4.83 9.57
CA SER A 85 6.67 5.90 10.24
C SER A 85 5.54 6.45 9.34
N GLU A 86 4.67 7.29 9.92
CA GLU A 86 3.59 7.96 9.18
C GLU A 86 4.10 8.49 7.82
N PRO A 87 3.45 8.12 6.70
CA PRO A 87 3.85 8.49 5.35
C PRO A 87 3.59 9.96 5.02
#